data_AF-A0A239AK88-F1
#
_entry.id   AF-A0A239AK88-F1
#
_cell.length_a   1.000
_cell.length_b   1.000
_cell.length_c   1.000
_cell.angle_alpha   90.00
_cell.angle_beta   90.00
_cell.angle_gamma   90.00
#
_symmetry.space_group_name_H-M   'P 1'
#
loop_
_entity.id
_entity.type
_entity.pdbx_description
1 polymer ?
#
loop_
_entity_poly.entity_id
_entity_poly.type
_entity_poly.pdbx_seq_one_letter_code
_entity_poly.pdbx_strand_id
1 'polypeptide(L)'
;MTGRRSSLGRLYLDLIRDGVGVDGCDADEHDRQVHRALVRSAMSAAQCGQQFDEWITLVRESISRLGQQARRRGGRQDRSDHDLNMLLLETWSTAEKRIAERPTMTAQDRADYIAAVRDFCADADTKITDTERAVLAAACDLAEQHGTIRPALPWRRLQERSGLSERATKSGLASLRVKGLLVLHRRGSASRDPSRRRANVFHLPAADTLAAHAGVPYTPRGLTYGTSQAQRQTYGTPTNHQNEPDEENTVVTLTIHAKDADTLATVLDTLRRQPAAVDVHPQGRPALRLVPGGRADDEPAQVGPAVGTEPPGTSHA
;
A
#
# COMPACT_ATOMS: atom_id res chain seq x y z
N MET A 1 29.89 -11.58 29.23
CA MET A 1 28.45 -11.65 28.93
C MET A 1 28.08 -10.49 28.01
N THR A 2 28.18 -10.66 26.70
CA THR A 2 27.81 -9.63 25.71
C THR A 2 26.55 -10.09 25.00
N GLY A 3 25.41 -9.73 25.60
CA GLY A 3 24.07 -10.01 25.10
C GLY A 3 23.89 -9.42 23.70
N ARG A 4 23.20 -10.20 22.86
CA ARG A 4 22.81 -9.91 21.48
C ARG A 4 22.25 -8.48 21.39
N ARG A 5 23.02 -7.54 20.83
CA ARG A 5 22.51 -6.24 20.38
C ARG A 5 21.53 -6.52 19.23
N SER A 6 20.24 -6.47 19.52
CA SER A 6 19.13 -6.57 18.58
C SER A 6 19.38 -5.60 17.42
N SER A 7 19.83 -6.15 16.30
CA SER A 7 20.35 -5.36 15.19
C SER A 7 19.20 -4.62 14.53
N LEU A 8 19.23 -3.29 14.59
CA LEU A 8 18.69 -2.43 13.53
C LEU A 8 18.92 -3.11 12.17
N GLY A 9 17.94 -3.02 11.26
CA GLY A 9 18.08 -3.59 9.92
C GLY A 9 19.42 -3.15 9.31
N ARG A 10 20.18 -4.09 8.72
CA ARG A 10 21.57 -3.88 8.25
C ARG A 10 21.77 -2.56 7.50
N LEU A 11 20.83 -2.23 6.60
CA LEU A 11 20.81 -0.99 5.82
C LEU A 11 20.82 0.31 6.65
N TYR A 12 20.18 0.31 7.84
CA TYR A 12 20.07 1.50 8.69
C TYR A 12 21.21 1.61 9.70
N LEU A 13 21.82 0.48 10.10
CA LEU A 13 23.14 0.50 10.75
C LEU A 13 24.21 1.02 9.79
N ASP A 14 24.15 0.59 8.54
CA ASP A 14 25.04 1.08 7.49
C ASP A 14 24.84 2.60 7.33
N LEU A 15 23.60 3.10 7.35
CA LEU A 15 23.34 4.56 7.30
C LEU A 15 23.94 5.34 8.49
N ILE A 16 23.84 4.80 9.72
CA ILE A 16 24.42 5.43 10.92
C ILE A 16 25.97 5.45 10.83
N ARG A 17 26.56 4.38 10.29
CA ARG A 17 28.02 4.22 10.16
C ARG A 17 28.61 5.00 9.00
N ASP A 18 27.99 4.93 7.84
CA ASP A 18 28.50 5.47 6.58
C ASP A 18 28.14 6.95 6.41
N GLY A 19 27.02 7.38 7.00
CA GLY A 19 26.49 8.75 6.87
C GLY A 19 25.81 8.98 5.53
N VAL A 20 25.61 10.25 5.19
CA VAL A 20 25.07 10.69 3.90
C VAL A 20 26.14 11.36 3.03
N GLY A 21 26.04 11.21 1.71
CA GLY A 21 26.92 11.89 0.76
C GLY A 21 26.53 13.36 0.61
N VAL A 22 27.09 14.22 1.46
CA VAL A 22 26.80 15.67 1.53
C VAL A 22 27.94 16.53 0.97
N ASP A 23 28.89 15.92 0.29
CA ASP A 23 30.05 16.62 -0.28
C ASP A 23 29.59 17.60 -1.37
N GLY A 24 29.97 18.87 -1.23
CA GLY A 24 29.65 19.92 -2.18
C GLY A 24 28.20 20.43 -2.13
N CYS A 25 27.39 19.97 -1.18
CA CYS A 25 26.06 20.54 -0.94
C CYS A 25 26.15 21.89 -0.20
N ASP A 26 25.15 22.75 -0.41
CA ASP A 26 24.98 23.94 0.42
C ASP A 26 24.55 23.55 1.86
N ALA A 27 24.59 24.53 2.78
CA ALA A 27 24.32 24.31 4.19
C ALA A 27 22.90 23.78 4.46
N ASP A 28 21.91 24.28 3.74
CA ASP A 28 20.51 23.91 3.94
C ASP A 28 20.21 22.52 3.39
N GLU A 29 20.79 22.17 2.25
CA GLU A 29 20.70 20.84 1.65
C GLU A 29 21.45 19.81 2.51
N HIS A 30 22.62 20.16 3.05
CA HIS A 30 23.33 19.34 4.03
C HIS A 30 22.43 19.00 5.22
N ASP A 31 21.88 20.02 5.89
CA ASP A 31 21.05 19.82 7.08
C ASP A 31 19.76 19.05 6.75
N ARG A 32 19.14 19.31 5.60
CA ARG A 32 17.96 18.55 5.13
C ARG A 32 18.29 17.08 4.87
N GLN A 33 19.43 16.77 4.27
CA GLN A 33 19.82 15.39 4.00
C GLN A 33 20.16 14.62 5.27
N VAL A 34 20.92 15.24 6.18
CA VAL A 34 21.26 14.66 7.49
C VAL A 34 19.99 14.42 8.31
N HIS A 35 19.09 15.41 8.39
CA HIS A 35 17.82 15.25 9.11
C HIS A 35 16.96 14.11 8.50
N ARG A 36 16.84 14.03 7.17
CA ARG A 36 16.12 12.92 6.52
C ARG A 36 16.73 11.56 6.83
N ALA A 37 18.05 11.46 6.89
CA ALA A 37 18.75 10.22 7.23
C ALA A 37 18.56 9.84 8.71
N LEU A 38 18.63 10.81 9.62
CA LEU A 38 18.33 10.62 11.04
C LEU A 38 16.89 10.12 11.22
N VAL A 39 15.89 10.73 10.55
CA VAL A 39 14.49 10.29 10.64
C VAL A 39 14.35 8.86 10.12
N ARG A 40 15.03 8.49 9.03
CA ARG A 40 15.00 7.12 8.50
C ARG A 40 15.62 6.10 9.45
N SER A 41 16.75 6.43 10.09
CA SER A 41 17.39 5.52 11.05
C SER A 41 16.55 5.40 12.32
N ALA A 42 15.98 6.49 12.82
CA ALA A 42 15.05 6.50 13.95
C ALA A 42 13.78 5.68 13.65
N MET A 43 13.19 5.84 12.47
CA MET A 43 12.04 5.04 12.05
C MET A 43 12.37 3.54 12.04
N SER A 44 13.52 3.15 11.49
CA SER A 44 13.94 1.75 11.51
C SER A 44 14.18 1.25 12.93
N ALA A 45 14.69 2.09 13.84
CA ALA A 45 14.93 1.74 15.23
C ALA A 45 13.64 1.47 15.98
N ALA A 46 12.71 2.43 15.94
CA ALA A 46 11.40 2.29 16.53
C ALA A 46 10.62 1.08 15.98
N GLN A 47 10.70 0.82 14.66
CA GLN A 47 10.10 -0.37 14.06
C GLN A 47 10.73 -1.70 14.50
N CYS A 48 12.00 -1.68 14.91
CA CYS A 48 12.67 -2.82 15.53
C CYS A 48 12.42 -2.91 17.04
N GLY A 49 11.54 -2.06 17.61
CA GLY A 49 11.23 -2.02 19.04
C GLY A 49 12.29 -1.37 19.91
N GLN A 50 13.29 -0.72 19.30
CA GLN A 50 14.31 0.01 20.07
C GLN A 50 13.71 1.27 20.68
N GLN A 51 14.26 1.64 21.84
CA GLN A 51 13.91 2.89 22.52
C GLN A 51 14.82 4.04 22.05
N PHE A 52 14.38 5.27 22.30
CA PHE A 52 15.15 6.48 21.98
C PHE A 52 16.59 6.42 22.52
N ASP A 53 16.77 5.97 23.77
CA ASP A 53 18.09 5.90 24.43
C ASP A 53 19.05 4.88 23.77
N GLU A 54 18.49 3.80 23.21
CA GLU A 54 19.29 2.80 22.50
C GLU A 54 19.74 3.34 21.14
N TRP A 55 18.83 4.00 20.41
CA TRP A 55 19.14 4.63 19.12
C TRP A 55 20.12 5.79 19.27
N ILE A 56 19.92 6.69 20.25
CA ILE A 56 20.79 7.85 20.46
C ILE A 56 22.21 7.39 20.84
N THR A 57 22.34 6.29 21.57
CA THR A 57 23.65 5.71 21.90
C THR A 57 24.40 5.34 20.62
N LEU A 58 23.74 4.67 19.67
CA LEU A 58 24.32 4.28 18.38
C LEU A 58 24.71 5.49 17.53
N VAL A 59 23.87 6.52 17.48
CA VAL A 59 24.17 7.76 16.74
C VAL A 59 25.32 8.53 17.37
N ARG A 60 25.48 8.46 18.70
CA ARG A 60 26.56 9.15 19.43
C ARG A 60 27.88 8.38 19.46
N GLU A 61 27.91 7.12 19.03
CA GLU A 61 29.16 6.36 18.93
C GLU A 61 30.17 7.12 18.06
N SER A 62 31.44 7.13 18.47
CA SER A 62 32.50 7.85 17.76
C SER A 62 32.69 7.39 16.31
N ILE A 63 32.30 6.14 16.01
CA ILE A 63 32.32 5.55 14.68
C ILE A 63 31.13 5.97 13.80
N SER A 64 30.12 6.68 14.34
CA SER A 64 28.97 7.12 13.56
C SER A 64 29.30 8.35 12.74
N ARG A 65 29.47 8.17 11.43
CA ARG A 65 29.58 9.32 10.51
C ARG A 65 28.30 10.15 10.48
N LEU A 66 27.13 9.53 10.59
CA LEU A 66 25.85 10.26 10.65
C LEU A 66 25.77 11.15 11.90
N GLY A 67 26.22 10.66 13.06
CA GLY A 67 26.31 11.46 14.28
C GLY A 67 27.30 12.61 14.17
N GLN A 68 28.45 12.38 13.54
CA GLN A 68 29.43 13.44 13.25
C GLN A 68 28.87 14.51 12.30
N GLN A 69 28.13 14.09 11.26
CA GLN A 69 27.43 15.01 10.35
C GLN A 69 26.32 15.79 11.07
N ALA A 70 25.56 15.12 11.94
CA ALA A 70 24.54 15.75 12.76
C ALA A 70 25.12 16.79 13.74
N ARG A 71 26.37 16.62 14.19
CA ARG A 71 27.07 17.63 14.98
C ARG A 71 27.41 18.88 14.18
N ARG A 72 27.56 18.81 12.86
CA ARG A 72 27.94 19.97 12.03
C ARG A 72 26.74 20.65 11.41
N ARG A 73 26.40 21.84 11.88
CA ARG A 73 25.41 22.73 11.27
C ARG A 73 25.90 23.22 9.91
N GLY A 74 25.13 22.91 8.86
CA GLY A 74 25.48 23.20 7.48
C GLY A 74 26.85 22.66 7.06
N GLY A 75 27.35 21.61 7.73
CA GLY A 75 28.67 21.03 7.50
C GLY A 75 29.88 21.86 7.98
N ARG A 76 29.67 23.02 8.62
CA ARG A 76 30.74 23.98 8.94
C ARG A 76 30.91 24.27 10.42
N GLN A 77 29.81 24.45 11.15
CA GLN A 77 29.85 24.86 12.56
C GLN A 77 29.41 23.71 13.46
N ASP A 78 30.15 23.44 14.53
CA ASP A 78 29.72 22.45 15.52
C ASP A 78 28.50 22.98 16.30
N ARG A 79 27.45 22.16 16.36
CA ARG A 79 26.27 22.35 17.20
C ARG A 79 26.64 22.13 18.65
N SER A 80 25.97 22.84 19.56
CA SER A 80 26.06 22.54 20.97
C SER A 80 25.47 21.15 21.27
N ASP A 81 25.88 20.53 22.37
CA ASP A 81 25.30 19.24 22.81
C ASP A 81 23.80 19.35 23.07
N HIS A 82 23.34 20.53 23.54
CA HIS A 82 21.92 20.81 23.73
C HIS A 82 21.17 20.85 22.40
N ASP A 83 21.67 21.58 21.40
CA ASP A 83 21.03 21.66 20.08
C ASP A 83 21.01 20.31 19.37
N LEU A 84 22.08 19.52 19.51
CA LEU A 84 22.13 18.16 18.99
C LEU A 84 21.07 17.28 19.65
N ASN A 85 20.91 17.38 20.98
CA ASN A 85 19.88 16.61 21.69
C ASN A 85 18.46 16.98 21.26
N MET A 86 18.18 18.28 21.12
CA MET A 86 16.88 18.74 20.65
C MET A 86 16.60 18.24 19.23
N LEU A 87 17.59 18.28 18.34
CA LEU A 87 17.48 17.72 16.98
C LEU A 87 17.18 16.22 17.00
N LEU A 88 17.86 15.45 17.85
CA LEU A 88 17.68 13.99 17.92
C LEU A 88 16.30 13.63 18.52
N LEU A 89 15.83 14.38 19.52
CA LEU A 89 14.48 14.25 20.08
C LEU A 89 13.41 14.57 19.02
N GLU A 90 13.54 15.70 18.33
CA GLU A 90 12.61 16.10 17.26
C GLU A 90 12.56 15.06 16.14
N THR A 91 13.73 14.53 15.76
CA THR A 91 13.85 13.46 14.77
C THR A 91 13.09 12.21 15.21
N TRP A 92 13.25 11.80 16.47
CA TRP A 92 12.58 10.62 17.02
C TRP A 92 11.06 10.80 17.05
N SER A 93 10.57 11.93 17.57
CA SER A 93 9.13 12.26 17.57
C SER A 93 8.55 12.29 16.15
N THR A 94 9.31 12.82 15.19
CA THR A 94 8.93 12.80 13.76
C THR A 94 8.85 11.38 13.21
N ALA A 95 9.78 10.51 13.61
CA ALA A 95 9.77 9.10 13.22
C ALA A 95 8.55 8.36 13.78
N GLU A 96 8.24 8.53 15.07
CA GLU A 96 7.07 7.95 15.72
C GLU A 96 5.77 8.42 15.05
N LYS A 97 5.64 9.73 14.81
CA LYS A 97 4.50 10.30 14.08
C LYS A 97 4.32 9.65 12.70
N ARG A 98 5.42 9.49 11.95
CA ARG A 98 5.37 8.85 10.62
C ARG A 98 5.01 7.37 10.68
N ILE A 99 5.45 6.65 11.71
CA ILE A 99 5.08 5.26 11.92
C ILE A 99 3.59 5.15 12.25
N ALA A 100 3.07 6.05 13.10
CA ALA A 100 1.65 6.10 13.44
C ALA A 100 0.78 6.43 12.21
N GLU A 101 1.19 7.40 11.39
CA GLU A 101 0.47 7.78 10.16
C GLU A 101 0.54 6.70 9.07
N ARG A 102 1.62 5.92 9.03
CA ARG A 102 1.85 4.88 8.02
C ARG A 102 2.48 3.65 8.68
N PRO A 103 1.65 2.81 9.34
CA PRO A 103 2.12 1.57 9.92
C PRO A 103 2.82 0.76 8.83
N THR A 104 4.11 0.52 9.00
CA THR A 104 4.85 -0.35 8.09
C THR A 104 4.52 -1.77 8.47
N MET A 105 4.17 -2.63 7.50
CA MET A 105 3.92 -4.04 7.75
C MET A 105 5.04 -4.63 8.61
N THR A 106 4.67 -5.28 9.71
CA THR A 106 5.60 -5.97 10.59
C THR A 106 6.23 -7.16 9.86
N ALA A 107 7.27 -7.76 10.44
CA ALA A 107 7.82 -9.00 9.90
C ALA A 107 6.78 -10.13 9.90
N GLN A 108 5.93 -10.17 10.93
CA GLN A 108 4.84 -11.13 11.03
C GLN A 108 3.80 -10.90 9.94
N ASP A 109 3.35 -9.66 9.74
CA ASP A 109 2.36 -9.34 8.68
C ASP A 109 2.89 -9.77 7.30
N ARG A 110 4.19 -9.63 7.05
CA ARG A 110 4.81 -10.09 5.80
C ARG A 110 4.84 -11.61 5.70
N ALA A 111 5.13 -12.31 6.80
CA ALA A 111 5.11 -13.77 6.84
C ALA A 111 3.68 -14.29 6.61
N ASP A 112 2.68 -13.72 7.28
CA ASP A 112 1.27 -14.07 7.13
C ASP A 112 0.79 -13.82 5.69
N TYR A 113 1.22 -12.69 5.09
CA TYR A 113 0.93 -12.39 3.69
C TYR A 113 1.53 -13.43 2.73
N ILE A 114 2.80 -13.83 2.94
CA ILE A 114 3.46 -14.85 2.12
C ILE A 114 2.80 -16.22 2.32
N ALA A 115 2.40 -16.55 3.55
CA ALA A 115 1.69 -17.79 3.87
C ALA A 115 0.35 -17.87 3.14
N ALA A 116 -0.46 -16.80 3.15
CA ALA A 116 -1.72 -16.75 2.41
C ALA A 116 -1.55 -17.01 0.90
N VAL A 117 -0.48 -16.49 0.29
CA VAL A 117 -0.16 -16.76 -1.12
C VAL A 117 0.26 -18.22 -1.31
N ARG A 118 0.99 -18.81 -0.36
CA ARG A 118 1.37 -20.23 -0.40
C ARG A 118 0.16 -21.16 -0.25
N ASP A 119 -0.77 -20.82 0.64
CA ASP A 119 -2.01 -21.58 0.84
C ASP A 119 -2.86 -21.54 -0.44
N PHE A 120 -2.98 -20.37 -1.07
CA PHE A 120 -3.61 -20.25 -2.39
C PHE A 120 -2.91 -21.10 -3.46
N CYS A 121 -1.57 -21.14 -3.46
CA CYS A 121 -0.84 -22.03 -4.35
C CYS A 121 -1.09 -23.51 -4.04
N ALA A 122 -1.28 -23.90 -2.78
CA ALA A 122 -1.50 -25.29 -2.38
C ALA A 122 -2.94 -25.77 -2.70
N ASP A 123 -3.89 -24.85 -2.80
CA ASP A 123 -5.26 -25.14 -3.15
C ASP A 123 -5.38 -25.67 -4.60
N ALA A 124 -5.90 -26.89 -4.72
CA ALA A 124 -6.08 -27.60 -5.99
C ALA A 124 -7.25 -27.04 -6.81
N ASP A 125 -8.21 -26.38 -6.16
CA ASP A 125 -9.43 -25.86 -6.81
C ASP A 125 -9.22 -24.46 -7.42
N THR A 126 -8.05 -23.87 -7.23
CA THR A 126 -7.70 -22.56 -7.80
C THR A 126 -7.50 -22.63 -9.32
N LYS A 127 -7.93 -21.57 -10.02
CA LYS A 127 -7.83 -21.46 -11.50
C LYS A 127 -6.43 -21.08 -11.99
N ILE A 128 -5.39 -21.68 -11.42
CA ILE A 128 -3.99 -21.51 -11.85
C ILE A 128 -3.40 -22.83 -12.31
N THR A 129 -2.54 -22.76 -13.32
CA THR A 129 -1.83 -23.94 -13.85
C THR A 129 -0.65 -24.32 -12.95
N ASP A 130 -0.17 -25.56 -13.04
CA ASP A 130 1.01 -26.01 -12.28
C ASP A 130 2.26 -25.17 -12.56
N THR A 131 2.40 -24.69 -13.79
CA THR A 131 3.50 -23.78 -14.18
C THR A 131 3.39 -22.43 -13.47
N GLU A 132 2.19 -21.87 -13.37
CA GLU A 132 1.95 -20.62 -12.63
C GLU A 132 2.16 -20.82 -11.14
N ARG A 133 1.68 -21.93 -10.58
CA ARG A 133 1.87 -22.33 -9.18
C ARG A 133 3.36 -22.42 -8.83
N ALA A 134 4.17 -23.08 -9.65
CA ALA A 134 5.61 -23.20 -9.44
C ALA A 134 6.34 -21.84 -9.51
N VAL A 135 5.95 -20.96 -10.43
CA VAL A 135 6.53 -19.60 -10.52
C VAL A 135 6.13 -18.75 -9.32
N LEU A 136 4.88 -18.82 -8.87
CA LEU A 136 4.39 -18.05 -7.73
C LEU A 136 5.01 -18.54 -6.41
N ALA A 137 5.15 -19.86 -6.23
CA ALA A 137 5.89 -20.45 -5.11
C ALA A 137 7.36 -19.97 -5.07
N ALA A 138 8.05 -20.00 -6.21
CA ALA A 138 9.42 -19.50 -6.31
C ALA A 138 9.54 -17.99 -5.99
N ALA A 139 8.52 -17.20 -6.33
CA ALA A 139 8.44 -15.79 -5.95
C ALA A 139 8.25 -15.61 -4.44
N CYS A 140 7.42 -16.45 -3.80
CA CYS A 140 7.26 -16.48 -2.35
C CYS A 140 8.57 -16.84 -1.62
N ASP A 141 9.36 -17.79 -2.15
CA ASP A 141 10.65 -18.13 -1.55
C ASP A 141 11.65 -16.97 -1.59
N LEU A 142 11.66 -16.21 -2.70
CA LEU A 142 12.49 -15.00 -2.81
C LEU A 142 11.97 -13.88 -1.90
N ALA A 143 10.66 -13.75 -1.75
CA ALA A 143 10.02 -12.82 -0.84
C ALA A 143 10.40 -13.12 0.62
N GLU A 144 10.34 -14.39 1.03
CA GLU A 144 10.72 -14.85 2.36
C GLU A 144 12.22 -14.65 2.62
N GLN A 145 13.07 -15.07 1.67
CA GLN A 145 14.52 -14.90 1.76
C GLN A 145 14.94 -13.44 1.99
N HIS A 146 14.22 -12.49 1.38
CA HIS A 146 14.51 -11.06 1.46
C HIS A 146 13.62 -10.31 2.45
N GLY A 147 12.69 -11.00 3.13
CA GLY A 147 11.74 -10.41 4.06
C GLY A 147 10.88 -9.31 3.45
N THR A 148 10.41 -9.47 2.20
CA THR A 148 9.68 -8.44 1.45
C THR A 148 8.48 -9.02 0.72
N ILE A 149 7.35 -8.29 0.68
CA ILE A 149 6.20 -8.63 -0.19
C ILE A 149 6.41 -8.18 -1.64
N ARG A 150 7.54 -7.50 -1.90
CA ARG A 150 7.93 -7.00 -3.22
C ARG A 150 9.22 -7.66 -3.69
N PRO A 151 9.23 -8.97 -3.99
CA PRO A 151 10.44 -9.65 -4.37
C PRO A 151 10.98 -9.10 -5.69
N ALA A 152 12.30 -8.90 -5.73
CA ALA A 152 13.00 -8.80 -7.00
C ALA A 152 13.05 -10.21 -7.61
N LEU A 153 12.67 -10.34 -8.88
CA LEU A 153 12.66 -11.64 -9.57
C LEU A 153 13.73 -11.67 -10.68
N PRO A 154 15.02 -11.87 -10.33
CA PRO A 154 16.05 -12.14 -11.32
C PRO A 154 15.73 -13.43 -12.09
N TRP A 155 15.84 -13.34 -13.40
CA TRP A 155 15.45 -14.40 -14.31
C TRP A 155 16.04 -15.78 -13.97
N ARG A 156 17.37 -15.85 -13.82
CA ARG A 156 18.07 -17.11 -13.50
C ARG A 156 17.65 -17.70 -12.16
N ARG A 157 17.49 -16.86 -11.14
CA ARG A 157 17.06 -17.29 -9.80
C ARG A 157 15.64 -17.83 -9.80
N LEU A 158 14.75 -17.19 -10.55
CA LEU A 158 13.37 -17.64 -10.69
C LEU A 158 13.30 -19.01 -11.35
N GLN A 159 14.09 -19.21 -12.42
CA GLN A 159 14.18 -20.50 -13.12
C GLN A 159 14.77 -21.61 -12.26
N GLU A 160 15.89 -21.33 -11.56
CA GLU A 160 16.53 -22.27 -10.63
C GLU A 160 15.56 -22.75 -9.54
N ARG A 161 14.77 -21.83 -8.98
CA ARG A 161 13.83 -22.12 -7.89
C ARG A 161 12.54 -22.79 -8.35
N SER A 162 12.02 -22.41 -9.51
CA SER A 162 10.81 -23.04 -10.04
C SER A 162 11.05 -24.44 -10.60
N GLY A 163 12.31 -24.78 -10.92
CA GLY A 163 12.67 -26.05 -11.57
C GLY A 163 12.19 -26.16 -13.02
N LEU A 164 11.67 -25.06 -13.59
CA LEU A 164 11.08 -25.04 -14.91
C LEU A 164 12.11 -24.70 -16.00
N SER A 165 11.77 -25.02 -17.25
CA SER A 165 12.52 -24.53 -18.40
C SER A 165 12.41 -23.00 -18.52
N GLU A 166 13.34 -22.39 -19.25
CA GLU A 166 13.32 -20.94 -19.49
C GLU A 166 12.00 -20.49 -20.14
N ARG A 167 11.54 -21.23 -21.15
CA ARG A 167 10.29 -20.92 -21.86
C ARG A 167 9.08 -21.04 -20.95
N ALA A 168 8.99 -22.12 -20.15
CA ALA A 168 7.88 -22.34 -19.22
C ALA A 168 7.84 -21.26 -18.14
N THR A 169 8.99 -20.89 -17.57
CA THR A 169 9.09 -19.81 -16.59
C THR A 169 8.63 -18.48 -17.20
N LYS A 170 8.95 -18.19 -18.49
CA LYS A 170 8.62 -16.92 -19.15
C LYS A 170 7.13 -16.82 -19.35
N SER A 171 6.56 -17.92 -19.83
CA SER A 171 5.13 -18.08 -20.06
C SER A 171 4.34 -17.97 -18.75
N GLY A 172 4.78 -18.66 -17.69
CA GLY A 172 4.14 -18.61 -16.37
C GLY A 172 4.16 -17.20 -15.77
N LEU A 173 5.33 -16.53 -15.81
CA LEU A 173 5.45 -15.14 -15.33
C LEU A 173 4.57 -14.18 -16.14
N ALA A 174 4.52 -14.32 -17.46
CA ALA A 174 3.66 -13.50 -18.31
C ALA A 174 2.18 -13.71 -18.00
N SER A 175 1.76 -14.98 -17.84
CA SER A 175 0.38 -15.34 -17.51
C SER A 175 -0.04 -14.82 -16.13
N LEU A 176 0.79 -14.99 -15.10
CA LEU A 176 0.55 -14.44 -13.76
C LEU A 176 0.41 -12.91 -13.77
N ARG A 177 1.15 -12.22 -14.64
CA ARG A 177 1.02 -10.75 -14.80
C ARG A 177 -0.30 -10.36 -15.44
N VAL A 178 -0.73 -11.09 -16.47
CA VAL A 178 -2.03 -10.85 -17.14
C VAL A 178 -3.19 -11.11 -16.18
N LYS A 179 -3.09 -12.16 -15.35
CA LYS A 179 -4.07 -12.48 -14.30
C LYS A 179 -4.01 -11.55 -13.08
N GLY A 180 -3.10 -10.57 -13.04
CA GLY A 180 -2.94 -9.69 -11.86
C GLY A 180 -2.36 -10.36 -10.61
N LEU A 181 -2.04 -11.66 -10.66
CA LEU A 181 -1.44 -12.41 -9.56
C LEU A 181 0.03 -12.03 -9.29
N LEU A 182 0.69 -11.36 -10.24
CA LEU A 182 1.96 -10.67 -10.02
C LEU A 182 1.95 -9.30 -10.71
N VAL A 183 1.91 -8.23 -9.93
CA VAL A 183 1.88 -6.86 -10.47
C VAL A 183 3.31 -6.31 -10.54
N LEU A 184 3.72 -5.78 -11.69
CA LEU A 184 5.04 -5.17 -11.84
C LEU A 184 5.08 -3.85 -11.05
N HIS A 185 5.85 -3.83 -9.96
CA HIS A 185 6.02 -2.64 -9.11
C HIS A 185 7.05 -1.67 -9.71
N ARG A 186 8.21 -2.22 -10.09
CA ARG A 186 9.31 -1.43 -10.63
C ARG A 186 10.01 -2.21 -11.73
N ARG A 187 10.18 -1.55 -12.87
CA ARG A 187 10.99 -2.09 -13.97
C ARG A 187 12.47 -2.08 -13.57
N GLY A 188 13.13 -3.21 -13.82
CA GLY A 188 14.57 -3.36 -13.69
C GLY A 188 15.32 -2.55 -14.73
N SER A 189 16.61 -2.33 -14.49
CA SER A 189 17.50 -1.65 -15.43
C SER A 189 18.41 -2.66 -16.13
N ALA A 190 18.40 -2.62 -17.47
CA ALA A 190 19.41 -3.28 -18.28
C ALA A 190 20.66 -2.39 -18.31
N SER A 191 21.81 -2.94 -17.90
CA SER A 191 23.10 -2.27 -18.02
C SER A 191 24.13 -3.25 -18.60
N ARG A 192 25.10 -2.74 -19.35
CA ARG A 192 26.20 -3.57 -19.86
C ARG A 192 27.01 -4.14 -18.71
N ASP A 193 27.27 -3.31 -17.69
CA ASP A 193 27.91 -3.69 -16.43
C ASP A 193 26.96 -4.59 -15.60
N PRO A 194 27.33 -5.86 -15.35
CA PRO A 194 26.53 -6.79 -14.56
C PRO A 194 26.19 -6.28 -13.16
N SER A 195 27.09 -5.51 -12.53
CA SER A 195 26.90 -4.99 -11.17
C SER A 195 25.78 -3.94 -11.08
N ARG A 196 25.48 -3.29 -12.20
CA ARG A 196 24.44 -2.24 -12.31
C ARG A 196 23.11 -2.76 -12.84
N ARG A 197 23.04 -4.06 -13.21
CA ARG A 197 21.79 -4.68 -13.65
C ARG A 197 20.86 -4.82 -12.45
N ARG A 198 19.61 -4.41 -12.60
CA ARG A 198 18.57 -4.59 -11.58
C ARG A 198 17.46 -5.44 -12.16
N ALA A 199 17.01 -6.42 -11.40
CA ALA A 199 15.85 -7.21 -11.77
C ALA A 199 14.55 -6.40 -11.66
N ASN A 200 13.50 -6.87 -12.32
CA ASN A 200 12.16 -6.36 -12.11
C ASN A 200 11.70 -6.70 -10.67
N VAL A 201 11.02 -5.74 -10.05
CA VAL A 201 10.41 -5.91 -8.73
C VAL A 201 8.91 -6.07 -8.94
N PHE A 202 8.36 -7.14 -8.38
CA PHE A 202 6.93 -7.46 -8.47
C PHE A 202 6.29 -7.37 -7.09
N HIS A 203 4.99 -7.10 -7.05
CA HIS A 203 4.15 -7.29 -5.87
C HIS A 203 3.58 -8.70 -5.86
N LEU A 204 3.63 -9.34 -4.71
CA LEU A 204 2.80 -10.50 -4.43
C LEU A 204 1.31 -10.10 -4.40
N PRO A 205 0.40 -11.00 -4.79
CA PRO A 205 -1.02 -10.68 -4.94
C PRO A 205 -1.65 -10.33 -3.59
N ALA A 206 -2.57 -9.37 -3.58
CA ALA A 206 -3.33 -9.00 -2.40
C ALA A 206 -4.41 -10.04 -2.09
N ALA A 207 -4.89 -10.07 -0.84
CA ALA A 207 -5.94 -10.99 -0.42
C ALA A 207 -7.19 -10.89 -1.31
N ASP A 208 -7.61 -9.69 -1.70
CA ASP A 208 -8.75 -9.47 -2.59
C ASP A 208 -8.53 -10.09 -3.98
N THR A 209 -7.29 -10.01 -4.49
CA THR A 209 -6.91 -10.65 -5.77
C THR A 209 -6.94 -12.17 -5.64
N LEU A 210 -6.43 -12.72 -4.53
CA LEU A 210 -6.49 -14.15 -4.26
C LEU A 210 -7.95 -14.64 -4.20
N ALA A 211 -8.82 -13.90 -3.49
CA ALA A 211 -10.23 -14.21 -3.35
C ALA A 211 -10.97 -14.22 -4.70
N ALA A 212 -10.66 -13.27 -5.60
CA ALA A 212 -11.22 -13.24 -6.94
C ALA A 212 -10.85 -14.49 -7.78
N HIS A 213 -9.71 -15.12 -7.49
CA HIS A 213 -9.21 -16.30 -8.23
C HIS A 213 -9.47 -17.64 -7.54
N ALA A 214 -9.82 -17.65 -6.25
CA ALA A 214 -10.16 -18.84 -5.46
C ALA A 214 -11.58 -19.37 -5.77
N GLY A 215 -11.97 -19.34 -7.05
CA GLY A 215 -13.36 -19.34 -7.50
C GLY A 215 -14.33 -20.29 -6.81
N VAL A 216 -15.54 -19.76 -6.58
CA VAL A 216 -16.82 -20.44 -6.35
C VAL A 216 -16.86 -21.85 -6.98
N PRO A 217 -17.32 -22.87 -6.23
CA PRO A 217 -17.23 -24.27 -6.65
C PRO A 217 -17.80 -24.48 -8.04
N TYR A 218 -16.98 -25.13 -8.87
CA TYR A 218 -17.39 -25.65 -10.16
C TYR A 218 -18.57 -26.61 -9.97
N THR A 219 -19.80 -26.17 -10.28
CA THR A 219 -20.90 -27.11 -10.47
C THR A 219 -20.69 -27.80 -11.82
N PRO A 220 -20.57 -29.14 -11.87
CA PRO A 220 -20.43 -29.84 -13.13
C PRO A 220 -21.70 -29.60 -13.96
N ARG A 221 -21.57 -28.86 -15.07
CA ARG A 221 -22.63 -28.80 -16.09
C ARG A 221 -22.87 -30.23 -16.55
N GLY A 222 -24.12 -30.66 -16.41
CA GLY A 222 -24.55 -32.04 -16.51
C GLY A 222 -24.02 -32.81 -17.71
N LEU A 223 -23.63 -34.04 -17.41
CA LEU A 223 -23.63 -35.17 -18.33
C LEU A 223 -24.95 -35.21 -19.11
N THR A 224 -24.89 -34.99 -20.42
CA THR A 224 -25.91 -35.50 -21.34
C THR A 224 -25.27 -36.57 -22.22
N TYR A 225 -25.64 -37.82 -21.93
CA TYR A 225 -25.39 -39.01 -22.74
C TYR A 225 -26.29 -38.99 -23.99
N GLY A 226 -25.70 -39.21 -25.19
CA GLY A 226 -26.30 -39.76 -26.44
C GLY A 226 -27.45 -38.97 -27.10
N THR A 227 -27.67 -38.90 -28.42
CA THR A 227 -27.07 -39.53 -29.61
C THR A 227 -27.53 -38.72 -30.86
N SER A 228 -26.65 -38.62 -31.87
CA SER A 228 -26.89 -38.47 -33.33
C SER A 228 -28.08 -37.67 -33.89
N GLN A 229 -27.80 -36.60 -34.65
CA GLN A 229 -27.94 -36.63 -36.12
C GLN A 229 -27.27 -35.42 -36.79
N ALA A 230 -26.63 -35.71 -37.91
CA ALA A 230 -26.04 -34.73 -38.82
C ALA A 230 -27.11 -34.03 -39.66
N GLN A 231 -26.97 -32.72 -39.87
CA GLN A 231 -27.24 -32.11 -41.17
C GLN A 231 -26.20 -31.03 -41.48
N ARG A 232 -25.69 -31.11 -42.70
CA ARG A 232 -24.81 -30.15 -43.38
C ARG A 232 -25.59 -28.85 -43.64
N GLN A 233 -24.94 -27.69 -43.55
CA GLN A 233 -25.00 -26.62 -44.55
C GLN A 233 -23.98 -25.48 -44.28
N THR A 234 -22.93 -25.48 -45.11
CA THR A 234 -22.46 -24.41 -46.02
C THR A 234 -22.46 -22.92 -45.60
N TYR A 235 -21.23 -22.37 -45.57
CA TYR A 235 -20.75 -21.01 -45.92
C TYR A 235 -21.53 -19.74 -45.56
N GLY A 236 -20.83 -18.84 -44.85
CA GLY A 236 -21.10 -17.40 -44.89
C GLY A 236 -20.43 -16.65 -43.74
N THR A 237 -19.27 -16.04 -43.99
CA THR A 237 -18.74 -14.95 -43.16
C THR A 237 -19.58 -13.70 -43.41
N PRO A 238 -20.01 -12.99 -42.36
CA PRO A 238 -19.65 -11.57 -42.32
C PRO A 238 -19.22 -11.08 -40.93
N THR A 239 -18.54 -9.94 -40.99
CA THR A 239 -17.88 -9.10 -40.00
C THR A 239 -18.75 -8.49 -38.89
N ASN A 240 -18.06 -8.16 -37.79
CA ASN A 240 -18.28 -7.08 -36.81
C ASN A 240 -19.48 -7.16 -35.84
N HIS A 241 -19.19 -7.27 -34.54
CA HIS A 241 -19.25 -6.13 -33.62
C HIS A 241 -18.64 -6.46 -32.26
N GLN A 242 -17.90 -5.47 -31.75
CA GLN A 242 -17.48 -5.31 -30.35
C GLN A 242 -18.69 -5.40 -29.41
N ASN A 243 -18.50 -6.02 -28.24
CA ASN A 243 -19.16 -5.69 -26.98
C ASN A 243 -18.40 -6.45 -25.87
N GLU A 244 -17.38 -5.80 -25.31
CA GLU A 244 -16.93 -6.13 -23.95
C GLU A 244 -18.06 -5.72 -23.00
N PRO A 245 -18.45 -6.55 -22.01
CA PRO A 245 -19.32 -6.08 -20.94
C PRO A 245 -18.51 -5.11 -20.07
N ASP A 246 -18.91 -3.85 -20.04
CA ASP A 246 -18.49 -2.89 -19.03
C ASP A 246 -18.80 -3.51 -17.64
N GLU A 247 -17.74 -3.85 -16.89
CA GLU A 247 -17.85 -4.10 -15.46
C GLU A 247 -18.20 -2.77 -14.79
N GLU A 248 -19.50 -2.52 -14.63
CA GLU A 248 -20.02 -1.46 -13.76
C GLU A 248 -19.55 -1.74 -12.33
N ASN A 249 -18.42 -1.15 -11.93
CA ASN A 249 -18.04 -1.03 -10.52
C ASN A 249 -19.15 -0.27 -9.79
N THR A 250 -20.08 -1.03 -9.21
CA THR A 250 -21.16 -0.48 -8.40
C THR A 250 -20.57 -0.06 -7.06
N VAL A 251 -20.26 1.23 -6.92
CA VAL A 251 -19.85 1.81 -5.64
C VAL A 251 -21.09 1.87 -4.74
N VAL A 252 -21.17 0.99 -3.76
CA VAL A 252 -22.25 1.00 -2.76
C VAL A 252 -21.83 1.92 -1.61
N THR A 253 -22.51 3.07 -1.49
CA THR A 253 -22.34 3.97 -0.34
C THR A 253 -23.21 3.47 0.81
N LEU A 254 -22.57 3.03 1.90
CA LEU A 254 -23.24 2.63 3.14
C LEU A 254 -23.22 3.80 4.14
N THR A 255 -24.40 4.25 4.57
CA THR A 255 -24.55 5.23 5.65
C THR A 255 -24.84 4.49 6.95
N ILE A 256 -23.91 4.56 7.91
CA ILE A 256 -24.05 3.93 9.23
C ILE A 256 -24.47 4.99 10.24
N HIS A 257 -25.65 4.82 10.83
CA HIS A 257 -26.11 5.66 11.95
C HIS A 257 -25.79 4.96 13.27
N ALA A 258 -24.96 5.59 14.10
CA ALA A 258 -24.62 5.12 15.44
C ALA A 258 -25.01 6.17 16.48
N LYS A 259 -25.41 5.70 17.67
CA LYS A 259 -25.86 6.56 18.78
C LYS A 259 -24.70 7.31 19.45
N ASP A 260 -23.50 6.72 19.42
CA ASP A 260 -22.26 7.24 20.00
C ASP A 260 -21.04 6.67 19.26
N ALA A 261 -19.86 7.24 19.55
CA ALA A 261 -18.61 6.92 18.86
C ALA A 261 -18.10 5.50 19.13
N ASP A 262 -18.33 4.97 20.34
CA ASP A 262 -17.87 3.63 20.74
C ASP A 262 -18.68 2.54 20.01
N THR A 263 -19.98 2.78 19.85
CA THR A 263 -20.86 1.92 19.04
C THR A 263 -20.42 1.93 17.57
N LEU A 264 -20.07 3.10 17.01
CA LEU A 264 -19.55 3.19 15.64
C LEU A 264 -18.23 2.43 15.48
N ALA A 265 -17.31 2.58 16.43
CA ALA A 265 -16.02 1.88 16.41
C ALA A 265 -16.20 0.35 16.46
N THR A 266 -17.13 -0.13 17.28
CA THR A 266 -17.45 -1.56 17.39
C THR A 266 -18.05 -2.10 16.08
N VAL A 267 -18.94 -1.34 15.45
CA VAL A 267 -19.53 -1.72 14.15
C VAL A 267 -18.47 -1.76 13.06
N LEU A 268 -17.58 -0.77 12.99
CA LEU A 268 -16.48 -0.73 12.02
C LEU A 268 -15.47 -1.87 12.22
N ASP A 269 -15.13 -2.20 13.47
CA ASP A 269 -14.24 -3.33 13.78
C ASP A 269 -14.90 -4.68 13.42
N THR A 270 -16.21 -4.81 13.66
CA THR A 270 -16.97 -6.00 13.26
C THR A 270 -17.03 -6.15 11.74
N LEU A 271 -17.29 -5.06 11.00
CA LEU A 271 -17.27 -5.03 9.53
C LEU A 271 -15.90 -5.40 8.96
N ARG A 272 -14.81 -4.97 9.59
CA ARG A 272 -13.44 -5.33 9.19
C ARG A 272 -13.14 -6.81 9.40
N ARG A 273 -13.60 -7.38 10.51
CA ARG A 273 -13.30 -8.78 10.88
C ARG A 273 -14.18 -9.78 10.13
N GLN A 274 -15.40 -9.41 9.76
CA GLN A 274 -16.38 -10.31 9.15
C GLN A 274 -17.17 -9.62 8.03
N PRO A 275 -16.55 -9.40 6.86
CA PRO A 275 -17.22 -8.74 5.73
C PRO A 275 -18.44 -9.52 5.20
N ALA A 276 -18.47 -10.85 5.41
CA ALA A 276 -19.58 -11.71 5.01
C ALA A 276 -20.77 -11.73 5.98
N ALA A 277 -20.68 -11.09 7.15
CA ALA A 277 -21.74 -11.09 8.17
C ALA A 277 -22.80 -9.98 7.94
N VAL A 278 -22.66 -9.18 6.88
CA VAL A 278 -23.61 -8.10 6.56
C VAL A 278 -24.57 -8.59 5.48
N ASP A 279 -25.77 -8.97 5.91
CA ASP A 279 -26.85 -9.28 5.00
C ASP A 279 -27.45 -7.95 4.47
N VAL A 280 -26.97 -7.51 3.30
CA VAL A 280 -27.46 -6.28 2.67
C VAL A 280 -28.83 -6.58 2.06
N HIS A 281 -29.89 -6.36 2.84
CA HIS A 281 -31.24 -6.35 2.30
C HIS A 281 -31.45 -5.07 1.49
N PRO A 282 -31.68 -5.16 0.16
CA PRO A 282 -32.06 -3.99 -0.61
C PRO A 282 -33.43 -3.53 -0.10
N GLN A 283 -33.45 -2.46 0.69
CA GLN A 283 -34.72 -1.83 1.05
C GLN A 283 -35.34 -1.25 -0.22
N GLY A 284 -36.48 -1.83 -0.60
CA GLY A 284 -37.60 -1.27 -1.35
C GLY A 284 -37.31 -0.24 -2.46
N ARG A 285 -37.85 -0.52 -3.66
CA ARG A 285 -37.95 0.43 -4.79
C ARG A 285 -38.26 1.87 -4.33
N PRO A 286 -37.50 2.89 -4.74
CA PRO A 286 -37.88 4.26 -4.50
C PRO A 286 -39.18 4.57 -5.25
N ALA A 287 -40.25 4.87 -4.52
CA ALA A 287 -41.48 5.38 -5.09
C ALA A 287 -41.22 6.82 -5.59
N LEU A 288 -41.05 6.96 -6.91
CA LEU A 288 -41.06 8.25 -7.59
C LEU A 288 -42.43 8.92 -7.36
N ARG A 289 -42.48 9.94 -6.51
CA ARG A 289 -43.64 10.83 -6.41
C ARG A 289 -43.42 12.04 -7.30
N LEU A 290 -44.07 12.04 -8.46
CA LEU A 290 -44.25 13.22 -9.30
C LEU A 290 -45.12 14.25 -8.54
N VAL A 291 -44.57 15.43 -8.30
CA VAL A 291 -45.33 16.62 -7.90
C VAL A 291 -45.51 17.48 -9.16
N PRO A 292 -46.74 17.80 -9.61
CA PRO A 292 -46.96 18.68 -10.75
C PRO A 292 -46.60 20.12 -10.40
N GLY A 293 -45.95 20.81 -11.34
CA GLY A 293 -45.33 22.12 -11.13
C GLY A 293 -46.27 23.32 -11.07
N GLY A 294 -45.68 24.46 -10.73
CA GLY A 294 -46.20 25.80 -10.94
C GLY A 294 -45.03 26.77 -11.06
N ARG A 295 -44.89 27.39 -12.22
CA ARG A 295 -43.91 28.43 -12.55
C ARG A 295 -44.71 29.68 -12.91
N ALA A 296 -44.45 30.79 -12.23
CA ALA A 296 -44.72 32.19 -12.59
C ALA A 296 -44.39 32.99 -11.32
N ASP A 297 -43.36 33.84 -11.31
CA ASP A 297 -43.43 35.25 -11.73
C ASP A 297 -44.55 36.00 -11.00
N ASP A 298 -44.18 36.76 -9.96
CA ASP A 298 -44.66 38.14 -9.72
C ASP A 298 -44.07 38.72 -8.42
N GLU A 299 -43.23 39.73 -8.58
CA GLU A 299 -43.10 40.87 -7.65
C GLU A 299 -44.39 41.72 -7.78
N PRO A 300 -44.88 42.46 -6.76
CA PRO A 300 -44.23 43.75 -6.47
C PRO A 300 -44.37 44.33 -5.03
N ALA A 301 -43.42 45.20 -4.71
CA ALA A 301 -43.53 46.56 -4.16
C ALA A 301 -44.34 46.90 -2.87
N GLN A 302 -43.54 47.38 -1.89
CA GLN A 302 -43.61 48.69 -1.19
C GLN A 302 -44.64 48.97 -0.08
N VAL A 303 -44.14 49.63 0.99
CA VAL A 303 -44.51 50.99 1.49
C VAL A 303 -43.73 51.27 2.80
N GLY A 304 -42.87 52.31 2.81
CA GLY A 304 -42.40 53.01 4.04
C GLY A 304 -43.32 54.23 4.32
N PRO A 305 -42.91 55.31 5.02
CA PRO A 305 -41.81 55.55 5.97
C PRO A 305 -42.25 56.34 7.25
N ALA A 306 -41.35 56.60 8.20
CA ALA A 306 -41.32 57.78 9.10
C ALA A 306 -39.99 57.77 9.89
N VAL A 307 -39.01 58.63 9.60
CA VAL A 307 -38.82 60.03 10.08
C VAL A 307 -38.59 60.16 11.59
N GLY A 308 -37.38 60.59 11.95
CA GLY A 308 -37.14 61.63 12.96
C GLY A 308 -36.63 61.19 14.32
N THR A 309 -35.37 61.47 14.62
CA THR A 309 -34.93 62.61 15.47
C THR A 309 -33.60 62.29 16.16
N GLU A 310 -32.66 63.22 16.00
CA GLU A 310 -31.29 63.28 16.52
C GLU A 310 -31.19 63.58 18.05
N PRO A 311 -29.96 63.58 18.65
CA PRO A 311 -29.66 63.44 20.09
C PRO A 311 -29.52 64.80 20.82
N PRO A 312 -29.16 64.83 22.13
CA PRO A 312 -27.76 64.91 22.59
C PRO A 312 -27.55 64.11 23.91
N GLY A 313 -26.38 63.80 24.48
CA GLY A 313 -25.07 64.44 24.59
C GLY A 313 -24.58 64.30 26.04
N THR A 314 -23.26 64.37 26.26
CA THR A 314 -22.53 64.59 27.55
C THR A 314 -22.64 63.51 28.65
N SER A 315 -21.68 63.26 29.54
CA SER A 315 -20.25 63.54 29.73
C SER A 315 -19.88 62.94 31.11
N HIS A 316 -18.58 62.69 31.36
CA HIS A 316 -17.92 62.36 32.64
C HIS A 316 -18.11 60.93 33.18
N ALA A 317 -17.08 60.24 33.69
CA ALA A 317 -15.80 60.68 34.24
C ALA A 317 -14.63 59.75 33.85
#